data_AF-A0A3N0V7G8-F1
#
_entry.id   AF-A0A3N0V7G8-F1
#
_cell.length_a   1.000
_cell.length_b   1.000
_cell.length_c   1.000
_cell.angle_alpha   90.00
_cell.angle_beta   90.00
_cell.angle_gamma   90.00
#
_symmetry.space_group_name_H-M   'P 1'
#
loop_
_entity.id
_entity.type
_entity.pdbx_description
1 polymer ?
#
loop_
_entity_poly.entity_id
_entity_poly.type
_entity_poly.pdbx_seq_one_letter_code
_entity_poly.pdbx_strand_id
1 'polypeptide(L)'
;MSIEGLLSLLAILALLLAATAYYAWQLRKTLRSLTDALHRAEAAGQEQAARIAALEQLRDSQQLAEHAVATGTALVREVHKGIADIPFSVLEAIPGARQPAKAVRGLHDAISEGIYGAIAGLTKAVGRELRKGLQAPTDGSPAASPPAPSKSETAARPAPEPDSPATPEPDPDPETKPLPDKPWKNWG
;
A
#
# COMPACT_ATOMS: atom_id res chain seq x y z
N MET A 1 -22.20 -73.24 46.07
CA MET A 1 -21.20 -72.68 45.13
C MET A 1 -19.83 -72.96 45.72
N SER A 2 -18.89 -73.50 44.94
CA SER A 2 -17.51 -73.64 45.38
C SER A 2 -16.89 -72.24 45.54
N ILE A 3 -16.04 -72.07 46.55
CA ILE A 3 -15.33 -70.81 46.82
C ILE A 3 -14.56 -70.34 45.57
N GLU A 4 -14.03 -71.27 44.79
CA GLU A 4 -13.34 -71.02 43.52
C GLU A 4 -14.20 -70.31 42.47
N GLY A 5 -15.49 -70.66 42.38
CA GLY A 5 -16.42 -70.05 41.42
C GLY A 5 -16.77 -68.60 41.78
N LEU A 6 -16.76 -68.26 43.07
CA LEU A 6 -17.00 -66.89 43.52
C LEU A 6 -15.77 -66.01 43.26
N LEU A 7 -14.56 -66.57 43.45
CA LEU A 7 -13.31 -65.87 43.15
C LEU A 7 -13.15 -65.56 41.65
N SER A 8 -13.51 -66.51 40.77
CA SER A 8 -13.43 -66.28 39.32
C SER A 8 -14.40 -65.20 38.85
N LEU A 9 -15.63 -65.17 39.38
CA LEU A 9 -16.63 -64.15 39.06
C LEU A 9 -16.18 -62.76 39.53
N LEU A 10 -15.59 -62.66 40.74
CA LEU A 10 -15.02 -61.41 41.24
C LEU A 10 -13.84 -60.94 40.37
N ALA A 11 -12.98 -61.86 39.91
CA ALA A 11 -11.86 -61.51 39.03
C ALA A 11 -12.34 -60.95 37.68
N ILE A 12 -13.35 -61.58 37.06
CA ILE A 12 -13.95 -61.09 35.81
C ILE A 12 -14.60 -59.72 36.00
N LEU A 13 -15.34 -59.53 37.09
CA LEU A 13 -15.97 -58.26 37.42
C LEU A 13 -14.92 -57.15 37.61
N ALA A 14 -13.84 -57.43 38.34
CA ALA A 14 -12.74 -56.50 38.53
C ALA A 14 -12.08 -56.12 37.19
N LEU A 15 -11.88 -57.09 36.29
CA LEU A 15 -11.29 -56.85 34.97
C LEU A 15 -12.20 -56.01 34.06
N LEU A 16 -13.52 -56.23 34.09
CA LEU A 16 -14.50 -55.41 33.39
C LEU A 16 -14.55 -53.97 33.93
N LEU A 17 -14.50 -53.79 35.25
CA LEU A 17 -14.42 -52.46 35.87
C LEU A 17 -13.12 -51.75 35.50
N ALA A 18 -11.99 -52.45 35.50
CA ALA A 18 -10.71 -51.89 35.07
C ALA A 18 -10.74 -51.48 33.59
N ALA A 19 -11.30 -52.33 32.71
CA ALA A 19 -11.43 -52.03 31.28
C ALA A 19 -12.33 -50.82 31.03
N THR A 20 -13.50 -50.74 31.66
CA THR A 20 -14.42 -49.60 31.52
C THR A 20 -13.80 -48.30 32.05
N ALA A 21 -13.10 -48.35 33.18
CA ALA A 21 -12.36 -47.20 33.71
C ALA A 21 -11.25 -46.75 32.75
N TYR A 22 -10.51 -47.69 32.15
CA TYR A 22 -9.48 -47.41 31.15
C TYR A 22 -10.07 -46.75 29.90
N TYR A 23 -11.15 -47.29 29.33
CA TYR A 23 -11.85 -46.69 28.19
C TYR A 23 -12.40 -45.30 28.51
N ALA A 24 -13.01 -45.13 29.69
CA ALA A 24 -13.52 -43.83 30.11
C ALA A 24 -12.40 -42.80 30.27
N TRP A 25 -11.24 -43.21 30.80
CA TRP A 25 -10.06 -42.35 30.91
C TRP A 25 -9.51 -41.95 29.54
N GLN A 26 -9.40 -42.91 28.61
CA GLN A 26 -8.93 -42.66 27.26
C GLN A 26 -9.89 -41.73 26.48
N LEU A 27 -11.20 -41.95 26.59
CA LEU A 27 -12.21 -41.09 25.95
C LEU A 27 -12.16 -39.66 26.51
N ARG A 28 -12.01 -39.51 27.83
CA ARG A 28 -11.81 -38.20 28.46
C ARG A 28 -10.56 -37.49 27.94
N LYS A 29 -9.46 -38.23 27.71
CA LYS A 29 -8.23 -37.67 27.13
C LYS A 29 -8.45 -37.19 25.70
N THR A 30 -9.11 -38.00 24.86
CA THR A 30 -9.41 -37.62 23.47
C THR A 30 -10.35 -36.41 23.41
N LEU A 31 -11.42 -36.39 24.22
CA LEU A 31 -12.35 -35.26 24.28
C LEU A 31 -11.63 -33.96 24.65
N ARG A 32 -10.75 -33.99 25.67
CA ARG A 32 -9.94 -32.82 26.04
C ARG A 32 -9.09 -32.33 24.86
N SER A 33 -8.39 -33.22 24.17
CA SER A 33 -7.56 -32.83 23.01
C SER A 33 -8.37 -32.24 21.86
N LEU A 34 -9.60 -32.72 21.63
CA LEU A 34 -10.49 -32.18 20.59
C LEU A 34 -11.04 -30.81 20.99
N THR A 35 -11.41 -30.61 22.25
CA THR A 35 -11.82 -29.30 22.77
C THR A 35 -10.69 -28.28 22.63
N ASP A 36 -9.46 -28.65 23.00
CA ASP A 36 -8.28 -27.78 22.85
C ASP A 36 -7.97 -27.48 21.38
N ALA A 37 -8.17 -28.45 20.47
CA ALA A 37 -8.01 -28.24 19.03
C ALA A 37 -9.09 -27.31 18.47
N LEU A 38 -10.34 -27.45 18.91
CA LEU A 38 -11.47 -26.61 18.48
C LEU A 38 -11.26 -25.16 18.92
N HIS A 39 -10.85 -24.91 20.17
CA HIS A 39 -10.55 -23.56 20.63
C HIS A 39 -9.39 -22.91 19.87
N ARG A 40 -8.34 -23.68 19.54
CA ARG A 40 -7.25 -23.17 18.69
C ARG A 40 -7.71 -22.86 17.28
N ALA A 41 -8.55 -23.70 16.69
CA ALA A 41 -9.12 -23.46 15.36
C ALA A 41 -10.04 -22.24 15.35
N GLU A 42 -10.86 -22.06 16.39
CA GLU A 42 -11.72 -20.89 16.55
C GLU A 42 -10.90 -19.61 16.69
N ALA A 43 -9.86 -19.61 17.54
CA ALA A 43 -8.96 -18.46 17.69
C ALA A 43 -8.24 -18.11 16.38
N ALA A 44 -7.75 -19.13 15.64
CA ALA A 44 -7.15 -18.92 14.32
C ALA A 44 -8.17 -18.38 13.31
N GLY A 45 -9.42 -18.85 13.34
CA GLY A 45 -10.50 -18.36 12.50
C GLY A 45 -10.86 -16.90 12.79
N GLN A 46 -10.92 -16.51 14.06
CA GLN A 46 -11.12 -15.11 14.46
C GLN A 46 -9.98 -14.21 14.00
N GLU A 47 -8.73 -14.67 14.10
CA GLU A 47 -7.57 -13.93 13.60
C GLU A 47 -7.62 -13.74 12.07
N GLN A 48 -7.97 -14.78 11.32
CA GLN A 48 -8.15 -14.69 9.88
C GLN A 48 -9.28 -13.73 9.50
N ALA A 49 -10.42 -13.79 10.20
CA ALA A 49 -11.54 -12.88 9.97
C ALA A 49 -11.13 -11.42 10.22
N ALA A 50 -10.37 -11.15 11.28
CA ALA A 50 -9.84 -9.81 11.57
C ALA A 50 -8.87 -9.32 10.47
N ARG A 51 -8.01 -10.20 9.95
CA ARG A 51 -7.11 -9.88 8.83
C ARG A 51 -7.88 -9.55 7.54
N ILE A 52 -8.91 -10.33 7.22
CA ILE A 52 -9.76 -10.07 6.03
C ILE A 52 -10.47 -8.72 6.19
N ALA A 53 -11.08 -8.45 7.34
CA ALA A 53 -11.74 -7.18 7.61
C ALA A 53 -10.78 -5.98 7.49
N ALA A 54 -9.54 -6.11 7.97
CA ALA A 54 -8.52 -5.07 7.82
C ALA A 54 -8.14 -4.84 6.35
N LEU A 55 -8.02 -5.88 5.54
CA LEU A 55 -7.74 -5.77 4.10
C LEU A 55 -8.90 -5.12 3.34
N GLU A 56 -10.15 -5.45 3.70
CA GLU A 56 -11.35 -4.81 3.15
C GLU A 56 -11.37 -3.31 3.46
N GLN A 57 -11.11 -2.94 4.73
CA GLN A 57 -11.03 -1.53 5.13
C GLN A 57 -9.94 -0.77 4.35
N LEU A 58 -8.76 -1.38 4.16
CA LEU A 58 -7.68 -0.77 3.36
C LEU A 58 -8.12 -0.58 1.91
N ARG A 59 -8.73 -1.59 1.29
CA ARG A 59 -9.23 -1.50 -0.08
C ARG A 59 -10.27 -0.40 -0.24
N ASP A 60 -11.20 -0.28 0.70
CA ASP A 60 -12.26 0.71 0.65
C ASP A 60 -11.70 2.13 0.84
N SER A 61 -10.73 2.31 1.75
CA SER A 61 -10.01 3.58 1.91
C SER A 61 -9.22 3.97 0.66
N GLN A 62 -8.62 3.02 -0.04
CA GLN A 62 -7.91 3.25 -1.30
C GLN A 62 -8.88 3.69 -2.41
N GLN A 63 -10.03 3.03 -2.54
CA GLN A 63 -11.04 3.40 -3.53
C GLN A 63 -11.58 4.82 -3.28
N LEU A 64 -11.82 5.18 -2.01
CA LEU A 64 -12.23 6.52 -1.63
C LEU A 64 -11.16 7.55 -2.00
N ALA A 65 -9.89 7.27 -1.72
CA ALA A 65 -8.78 8.15 -2.06
C ALA A 65 -8.62 8.32 -3.59
N GLU A 66 -8.69 7.22 -4.36
CA GLU A 66 -8.66 7.26 -5.83
C GLU A 66 -9.79 8.13 -6.39
N HIS A 67 -11.01 7.98 -5.85
CA HIS A 67 -12.16 8.77 -6.27
C HIS A 67 -12.02 10.25 -5.89
N ALA A 68 -11.54 10.55 -4.68
CA ALA A 68 -11.31 11.91 -4.23
C ALA A 68 -10.27 12.64 -5.10
N VAL A 69 -9.15 11.98 -5.43
CA VAL A 69 -8.13 12.54 -6.33
C VAL A 69 -8.68 12.75 -7.73
N ALA A 70 -9.44 11.80 -8.27
CA ALA A 70 -10.06 11.94 -9.59
C ALA A 70 -11.03 13.14 -9.65
N THR A 71 -11.92 13.26 -8.66
CA THR A 71 -12.89 14.35 -8.55
C THR A 71 -12.19 15.70 -8.33
N GLY A 72 -11.19 15.76 -7.45
CA GLY A 72 -10.39 16.97 -7.23
C GLY A 72 -9.65 17.43 -8.49
N THR A 73 -9.04 16.49 -9.22
CA THR A 73 -8.36 16.79 -10.49
C THR A 73 -9.34 17.32 -11.54
N ALA A 74 -10.54 16.73 -11.63
CA ALA A 74 -11.57 17.20 -12.55
C ALA A 74 -12.07 18.60 -12.20
N LEU A 75 -12.27 18.89 -10.90
CA LEU A 75 -12.67 20.22 -10.43
C LEU A 75 -11.61 21.27 -10.75
N VAL A 76 -10.35 21.00 -10.44
CA VAL A 76 -9.24 21.92 -10.73
C VAL A 76 -9.13 22.18 -12.23
N ARG A 77 -9.29 21.15 -13.07
CA ARG A 77 -9.33 21.29 -14.52
C ARG A 77 -10.45 22.22 -14.99
N GLU A 78 -11.66 22.05 -14.46
CA GLU A 78 -12.80 22.88 -14.84
C GLU A 78 -12.61 24.34 -14.43
N VAL A 79 -12.15 24.57 -13.19
CA VAL A 79 -11.84 25.91 -12.69
C VAL A 79 -10.73 26.57 -13.51
N HIS A 80 -9.65 25.83 -13.81
CA HIS A 80 -8.54 26.32 -14.63
C HIS A 80 -9.02 26.74 -16.02
N LYS A 81 -9.87 25.93 -16.66
CA LYS A 81 -10.46 26.25 -17.96
C LYS A 81 -11.36 27.49 -17.89
N GLY A 82 -12.20 27.60 -16.86
CA GLY A 82 -13.06 28.76 -16.64
C GLY A 82 -12.28 30.06 -16.45
N ILE A 83 -11.18 30.03 -15.69
CA ILE A 83 -10.31 31.20 -15.51
C ILE A 83 -9.57 31.54 -16.80
N ALA A 84 -9.06 30.54 -17.52
CA ALA A 84 -8.34 30.74 -18.78
C ALA A 84 -9.25 31.29 -19.90
N ASP A 85 -10.55 31.00 -19.87
CA ASP A 85 -11.50 31.48 -20.87
C ASP A 85 -11.63 33.02 -20.88
N ILE A 86 -11.48 33.68 -19.73
CA ILE A 86 -11.61 35.13 -19.58
C ILE A 86 -10.62 35.89 -20.48
N PRO A 87 -9.29 35.72 -20.34
CA PRO A 87 -8.33 36.45 -21.18
C PRO A 87 -8.43 36.08 -22.67
N PHE A 88 -8.69 34.81 -23.00
CA PHE A 88 -8.86 34.44 -24.41
C PHE A 88 -10.10 35.07 -25.02
N SER A 89 -11.23 35.10 -24.31
CA SER A 89 -12.45 35.79 -24.76
C SER A 89 -12.20 37.27 -25.02
N VAL A 90 -11.43 37.95 -24.17
CA VAL A 90 -11.04 39.35 -24.36
C VAL A 90 -10.17 39.52 -25.61
N LEU A 91 -9.15 38.69 -25.81
CA LEU A 91 -8.26 38.76 -26.98
C LEU A 91 -8.99 38.40 -28.29
N GLU A 92 -9.94 37.47 -28.24
CA GLU A 92 -10.75 37.05 -29.38
C GLU A 92 -11.77 38.10 -29.84
N ALA A 93 -12.11 39.06 -28.97
CA ALA A 93 -12.94 40.21 -29.31
C ALA A 93 -12.18 41.28 -30.13
N ILE A 94 -10.84 41.28 -30.11
CA ILE A 94 -10.01 42.25 -30.82
C ILE A 94 -9.73 41.74 -32.25
N PRO A 95 -10.14 42.47 -33.32
CA PRO A 95 -10.02 41.98 -34.70
C PRO A 95 -8.60 41.57 -35.11
N GLY A 96 -7.58 42.31 -34.68
CA GLY A 96 -6.17 42.02 -34.99
C GLY A 96 -5.56 40.87 -34.18
N ALA A 97 -6.14 40.51 -33.02
CA ALA A 97 -5.61 39.47 -32.14
C ALA A 97 -6.43 38.17 -32.17
N ARG A 98 -7.61 38.17 -32.80
CA ARG A 98 -8.55 37.05 -32.76
C ARG A 98 -7.98 35.71 -33.21
N GLN A 99 -7.34 35.66 -34.39
CA GLN A 99 -6.79 34.40 -34.93
C GLN A 99 -5.60 33.88 -34.09
N PRO A 100 -4.60 34.73 -33.74
CA PRO A 100 -3.56 34.35 -32.79
C PRO A 100 -4.13 33.85 -31.44
N ALA A 101 -5.13 34.55 -30.88
CA ALA A 101 -5.74 34.19 -29.61
C ALA A 101 -6.39 32.79 -29.65
N LYS A 102 -7.13 32.48 -30.72
CA LYS A 102 -7.71 31.14 -30.92
C LYS A 102 -6.66 30.05 -31.05
N ALA A 103 -5.56 30.31 -31.76
CA ALA A 103 -4.47 29.36 -31.90
C ALA A 103 -3.80 29.07 -30.55
N VAL A 104 -3.49 30.12 -29.78
CA VAL A 104 -2.89 29.98 -28.44
C VAL A 104 -3.87 29.30 -27.47
N ARG A 105 -5.16 29.61 -27.53
CA ARG A 105 -6.20 28.94 -26.75
C ARG A 105 -6.23 27.44 -27.04
N GLY A 106 -6.24 27.05 -28.31
CA GLY A 106 -6.21 25.64 -28.70
C GLY A 106 -4.96 24.92 -28.17
N LEU A 107 -3.80 25.57 -28.23
CA LEU A 107 -2.56 25.02 -27.67
C LEU A 107 -2.62 24.90 -26.14
N HIS A 108 -3.12 25.92 -25.44
CA HIS A 108 -3.31 25.91 -23.99
C HIS A 108 -4.23 24.77 -23.55
N ASP A 109 -5.36 24.60 -24.24
CA ASP A 109 -6.34 23.55 -23.94
C ASP A 109 -5.74 22.16 -24.18
N ALA A 110 -4.97 21.97 -25.27
CA ALA A 110 -4.28 20.72 -25.56
C ALA A 110 -3.23 20.36 -24.50
N ILE A 111 -2.42 21.34 -24.06
CA ILE A 111 -1.42 21.13 -23.00
C ILE A 111 -2.11 20.79 -21.68
N SER A 112 -3.16 21.54 -21.33
CA SER A 112 -3.93 21.32 -20.11
C SER A 112 -4.55 19.91 -20.11
N GLU A 113 -5.13 19.48 -21.23
CA GLU A 113 -5.66 18.13 -21.39
C GLU A 113 -4.58 17.07 -21.14
N GLY A 114 -3.40 17.28 -21.70
CA GLY A 114 -2.25 16.38 -21.51
C GLY A 114 -1.84 16.26 -20.05
N ILE A 115 -1.73 17.38 -19.33
CA ILE A 115 -1.34 17.40 -17.91
C ILE A 115 -2.40 16.71 -17.05
N TYR A 116 -3.66 17.10 -17.16
CA TYR A 116 -4.72 16.50 -16.35
C TYR A 116 -4.95 15.03 -16.70
N GLY A 117 -4.81 14.66 -17.98
CA GLY A 117 -4.83 13.27 -18.44
C GLY A 117 -3.69 12.43 -17.84
N ALA A 118 -2.48 12.98 -17.79
CA ALA A 118 -1.33 12.32 -17.18
C ALA A 118 -1.52 12.09 -15.67
N ILE A 119 -2.04 13.09 -14.95
CA ILE A 119 -2.34 12.97 -13.50
C ILE A 119 -3.40 11.87 -13.27
N ALA A 120 -4.47 11.86 -14.05
CA ALA A 120 -5.49 10.82 -13.97
C ALA A 120 -4.93 9.42 -14.30
N GLY A 121 -4.06 9.34 -15.30
CA GLY A 121 -3.36 8.10 -15.68
C GLY A 121 -2.45 7.57 -14.57
N LEU A 122 -1.65 8.45 -13.95
CA LEU A 122 -0.76 8.10 -12.84
C LEU A 122 -1.56 7.63 -11.63
N THR A 123 -2.64 8.32 -11.27
CA THR A 123 -3.53 7.92 -10.15
C THR A 123 -4.08 6.51 -10.37
N LYS A 124 -4.55 6.20 -11.59
CA LYS A 124 -5.02 4.85 -11.95
C LYS A 124 -3.91 3.81 -11.94
N ALA A 125 -2.70 4.18 -12.36
CA ALA A 125 -1.55 3.27 -12.37
C ALA A 125 -1.11 2.90 -10.95
N VAL A 126 -0.98 3.89 -10.07
CA VAL A 126 -0.68 3.68 -8.64
C VAL A 126 -1.76 2.82 -7.99
N GLY A 127 -3.03 3.13 -8.24
CA GLY A 127 -4.15 2.35 -7.73
C GLY A 127 -4.15 0.88 -8.18
N ARG A 128 -3.76 0.61 -9.43
CA ARG A 128 -3.59 -0.76 -9.95
C ARG A 128 -2.44 -1.50 -9.27
N GLU A 129 -1.27 -0.88 -9.11
CA GLU A 129 -0.11 -1.54 -8.51
C GLU A 129 -0.34 -1.84 -7.02
N LEU A 130 -0.96 -0.92 -6.27
CA LEU A 130 -1.40 -1.16 -4.89
C LEU A 130 -2.35 -2.37 -4.81
N ARG A 131 -3.32 -2.45 -5.73
CA ARG A 131 -4.30 -3.54 -5.74
C ARG A 131 -3.68 -4.91 -6.07
N LYS A 132 -2.64 -4.93 -6.91
CA LYS A 132 -1.85 -6.15 -7.16
C LYS A 132 -1.06 -6.56 -5.92
N GLY A 133 -0.45 -5.61 -5.21
CA GLY A 133 0.30 -5.88 -3.97
C GLY A 133 -0.59 -6.46 -2.86
N LEU A 134 -1.85 -6.05 -2.79
CA LEU A 134 -2.83 -6.57 -1.81
C LEU A 134 -3.42 -7.95 -2.19
N GLN A 135 -3.30 -8.39 -3.45
CA GLN A 135 -3.84 -9.66 -3.92
C GLN A 135 -2.84 -10.81 -3.90
N ALA A 136 -1.55 -10.55 -3.65
CA ALA A 136 -0.53 -11.59 -3.60
C ALA A 136 -0.81 -12.53 -2.42
N PRO A 137 -1.24 -13.78 -2.67
CA PRO A 137 -1.37 -14.77 -1.61
C PRO A 137 0.05 -15.07 -1.12
N THR A 138 0.22 -15.01 0.20
CA THR A 138 1.38 -15.56 0.86
C THR A 138 1.31 -17.08 0.71
N ASP A 139 1.82 -17.60 -0.40
CA ASP A 139 2.23 -19.00 -0.48
C ASP A 139 3.32 -19.17 0.59
N GLY A 140 2.95 -19.83 1.70
CA GLY A 140 3.79 -19.93 2.87
C GLY A 140 5.07 -20.73 2.61
N SER A 141 6.22 -20.12 2.89
CA SER A 141 7.32 -20.79 3.61
C SER A 141 8.34 -19.76 4.12
N PRO A 142 8.52 -19.59 5.44
CA PRO A 142 9.66 -18.86 5.98
C PRO A 142 10.89 -19.79 5.95
N ALA A 143 11.51 -19.91 4.79
CA ALA A 143 12.91 -20.31 4.70
C ALA A 143 13.72 -19.05 4.48
N ALA A 144 14.25 -18.51 5.58
CA ALA A 144 15.40 -17.63 5.53
C ALA A 144 16.53 -18.38 4.79
N SER A 145 16.72 -18.09 3.50
CA SER A 145 17.98 -18.35 2.83
C SER A 145 18.93 -17.20 3.20
N PRO A 146 20.03 -17.46 3.92
CA PRO A 146 21.06 -16.45 4.13
C PRO A 146 21.63 -16.01 2.76
N PRO A 147 22.08 -14.75 2.61
CA PRO A 147 22.71 -14.31 1.38
C PRO A 147 23.97 -15.14 1.13
N ALA A 148 23.95 -15.96 0.08
CA ALA A 148 25.15 -16.62 -0.40
C ALA A 148 26.13 -15.57 -0.93
N PRO A 149 27.44 -15.66 -0.60
CA PRO A 149 28.43 -14.69 -1.01
C PRO A 149 28.61 -14.74 -2.53
N SER A 150 28.35 -13.61 -3.18
CA SER A 150 28.58 -13.41 -4.61
C SER A 150 30.09 -13.54 -4.90
N LYS A 151 30.51 -14.73 -5.34
CA LYS A 151 31.75 -14.91 -6.09
C LYS A 151 31.53 -14.29 -7.48
N SER A 152 32.02 -13.08 -7.67
CA SER A 152 32.28 -12.51 -8.98
C SER A 152 33.62 -11.79 -8.91
N GLU A 153 34.65 -12.61 -8.80
CA GLU A 153 36.01 -12.25 -9.18
C GLU A 153 36.24 -12.89 -10.54
N THR A 154 36.24 -12.09 -11.61
CA THR A 154 37.14 -12.25 -12.78
C THR A 154 36.93 -11.10 -13.76
N ALA A 155 38.00 -10.30 -13.88
CA ALA A 155 38.47 -9.58 -15.05
C ALA A 155 37.68 -8.35 -15.56
N ALA A 156 38.01 -7.18 -15.00
CA ALA A 156 38.08 -5.94 -15.77
C ALA A 156 39.43 -5.25 -15.53
N ARG A 157 40.20 -5.24 -16.61
CA ARG A 157 41.46 -4.53 -16.92
C ARG A 157 41.58 -3.11 -16.32
N PRO A 158 42.77 -2.66 -15.88
CA PRO A 158 42.98 -1.30 -15.40
C PRO A 158 43.41 -0.36 -16.54
N ALA A 159 42.74 0.79 -16.67
CA ALA A 159 43.21 2.01 -17.35
C ALA A 159 42.21 3.17 -17.12
N PRO A 160 42.63 4.43 -17.28
CA PRO A 160 43.43 5.26 -16.39
C PRO A 160 42.56 6.27 -15.60
N GLU A 161 43.15 6.90 -14.59
CA GLU A 161 42.57 7.98 -13.77
C GLU A 161 41.91 9.08 -14.61
N PRO A 162 40.66 9.47 -14.32
CA PRO A 162 40.14 10.76 -14.72
C PRO A 162 40.56 11.80 -13.67
N ASP A 163 41.27 12.83 -14.15
CA ASP A 163 41.60 14.05 -13.44
C ASP A 163 40.43 14.55 -12.59
N SER A 164 40.74 14.84 -11.32
CA SER A 164 39.82 15.50 -10.39
C SER A 164 39.44 16.88 -10.95
N PRO A 165 38.16 17.16 -11.23
CA PRO A 165 37.74 18.53 -11.45
C PRO A 165 37.79 19.28 -10.12
N ALA A 166 38.55 20.36 -10.14
CA ALA A 166 38.72 21.31 -9.05
C ALA A 166 37.37 21.69 -8.42
N THR A 167 37.35 21.66 -7.10
CA THR A 167 36.36 22.29 -6.24
C THR A 167 36.15 23.74 -6.69
N PRO A 168 34.93 24.17 -7.08
CA PRO A 168 34.64 25.58 -7.23
C PRO A 168 34.69 26.24 -5.86
N GLU A 169 35.46 27.32 -5.73
CA GLU A 169 35.43 28.22 -4.59
C GLU A 169 33.99 28.70 -4.31
N PRO A 170 33.60 28.87 -3.04
CA PRO A 170 32.33 29.51 -2.71
C PRO A 170 32.39 30.99 -3.05
N ASP A 171 31.47 31.43 -3.92
CA ASP A 171 31.24 32.84 -4.23
C ASP A 171 30.95 33.63 -2.93
N PRO A 172 31.53 34.83 -2.76
CA PRO A 172 31.28 35.67 -1.60
C PRO A 172 29.84 36.20 -1.58
N ASP A 173 29.27 36.23 -0.38
CA ASP A 173 27.95 36.77 -0.02
C ASP A 173 27.51 37.97 -0.88
N PRO A 174 26.31 37.92 -1.50
CA PRO A 174 25.73 39.12 -2.07
C PRO A 174 25.30 40.03 -0.92
N GLU A 175 26.13 41.06 -0.71
CA GLU A 175 25.79 42.41 -0.32
C GLU A 175 24.34 42.60 0.16
N THR A 176 24.26 42.86 1.46
CA THR A 176 23.24 43.63 2.16
C THR A 176 22.86 44.90 1.39
N LYS A 177 21.91 44.78 0.46
CA LYS A 177 21.18 45.95 -0.05
C LYS A 177 20.21 46.43 1.03
N PRO A 178 20.29 47.70 1.47
CA PRO A 178 19.31 48.25 2.39
C PRO A 178 17.94 48.31 1.71
N LEU A 179 16.90 47.83 2.40
CA LEU A 179 15.51 47.99 1.99
C LEU A 179 15.21 49.49 1.81
N PRO A 180 14.55 49.91 0.71
CA PRO A 180 13.98 51.25 0.65
C PRO A 180 12.73 51.31 1.54
N ASP A 181 12.85 52.03 2.65
CA ASP A 181 11.73 52.50 3.46
C ASP A 181 10.85 53.44 2.64
N LYS A 182 9.72 52.93 2.10
CA LYS A 182 8.60 53.81 1.71
C LYS A 182 7.25 53.22 2.13
N PRO A 183 6.39 54.02 2.79
CA PRO A 183 5.09 53.61 3.29
C PRO A 183 4.06 53.65 2.16
N TRP A 184 3.39 52.53 1.93
CA TRP A 184 2.24 52.42 1.04
C TRP A 184 1.03 52.94 1.81
N LYS A 185 0.86 54.26 1.79
CA LYS A 185 -0.40 54.94 2.07
C LYS A 185 -0.93 55.51 0.76
N ASN A 186 -2.24 55.33 0.56
CA ASN A 186 -3.10 55.99 -0.43
C ASN A 186 -3.44 55.20 -1.70
N TRP A 187 -4.27 54.18 -1.54
CA TRP A 187 -5.37 53.85 -2.46
C TRP A 187 -6.52 53.47 -1.52
N GLY A 188 -7.60 54.23 -1.36
CA GLY A 188 -8.44 54.83 -2.40
C GLY A 188 -9.74 54.06 -2.34
#